data_AF-A0A520CR17-F1
#
_entry.id   AF-A0A520CR17-F1
#
_cell.length_a   1.000
_cell.length_b   1.000
_cell.length_c   1.000
_cell.angle_alpha   90.00
_cell.angle_beta   90.00
_cell.angle_gamma   90.00
#
_symmetry.space_group_name_H-M   'P 1'
#
loop_
_entity.id
_entity.type
_entity.pdbx_description
1 polymer ?
#
loop_
_entity_poly.entity_id
_entity_poly.type
_entity_poly.pdbx_seq_one_letter_code
_entity_poly.pdbx_strand_id
1 'polypeptide(L)'
;MKKLTTIIIFIALANCAAAQQKYFAFNSKVKVGLADTLGNKVNFLSKSKGFTHMVMQVKGDLNKDGLADLAIVKQDTLADTSPYRLQVFFAKPNGEYKLIVSSTKIIDAEYPSGKGYARSDAGFDKIAIKNNVLTIINQLTRGSFSHKFRYQNGNFELIGFTQTYSDGQGTLTYEDFNLSTGIRIYKAERYDTGDVITNKKTKKLIRPLPKLQDFVPFENEL
;
A
#
# COMPACT_ATOMS: atom_id res chain seq x y z
N MET A 1 -10.99 -21.57 68.03
CA MET A 1 -11.00 -21.22 66.60
C MET A 1 -10.09 -20.02 66.28
N LYS A 2 -8.77 -20.08 66.57
CA LYS A 2 -7.84 -18.97 66.28
C LYS A 2 -6.51 -19.41 65.62
N LYS A 3 -6.37 -20.69 65.24
CA LYS A 3 -5.13 -21.22 64.62
C LYS A 3 -5.18 -21.38 63.09
N LEU A 4 -6.36 -21.36 62.46
CA LEU A 4 -6.47 -21.48 60.99
C LEU A 4 -6.28 -20.15 60.24
N THR A 5 -6.60 -19.02 60.86
CA THR A 5 -6.57 -17.70 60.18
C THR A 5 -5.16 -17.17 59.96
N THR A 6 -4.21 -17.51 60.84
CA THR A 6 -2.81 -17.06 60.73
C THR A 6 -2.03 -17.77 59.62
N ILE A 7 -2.35 -19.04 59.33
CA ILE A 7 -1.67 -19.82 58.28
C ILE A 7 -2.07 -19.35 56.88
N ILE A 8 -3.34 -18.97 56.69
CA ILE A 8 -3.84 -18.47 55.39
C ILE A 8 -3.23 -17.10 55.05
N ILE A 9 -3.01 -16.24 56.06
CA ILE A 9 -2.38 -14.92 55.86
C ILE A 9 -0.90 -15.07 55.46
N PHE A 10 -0.17 -16.04 56.02
CA PHE A 10 1.23 -16.30 55.64
C PHE A 10 1.37 -16.86 54.22
N ILE A 11 0.45 -17.72 53.76
CA ILE A 11 0.46 -18.25 52.38
C ILE A 11 0.12 -17.14 51.37
N ALA A 12 -0.79 -16.22 51.71
CA ALA A 12 -1.15 -15.09 50.84
C ALA A 12 0.02 -14.07 50.71
N LEU A 13 0.73 -13.77 51.80
CA LEU A 13 1.88 -12.86 51.77
C LEU A 13 3.09 -13.45 51.01
N ALA A 14 3.34 -14.75 51.13
CA ALA A 14 4.40 -15.43 50.37
C ALA A 14 4.13 -15.43 48.85
N ASN A 15 2.88 -15.63 48.43
CA ASN A 15 2.49 -15.59 47.02
C ASN A 15 2.55 -14.16 46.42
N CYS A 16 2.29 -13.12 47.22
CA CYS A 16 2.40 -11.73 46.78
C CYS A 16 3.87 -11.30 46.55
N ALA A 17 4.77 -11.68 47.45
CA ALA A 17 6.20 -11.40 47.30
C ALA A 17 6.82 -12.11 46.09
N ALA A 18 6.44 -13.37 45.83
CA ALA A 18 6.88 -14.13 44.66
C ALA A 18 6.36 -13.53 43.33
N ALA A 19 5.15 -12.95 43.32
CA ALA A 19 4.60 -12.27 42.16
C ALA A 19 5.31 -10.93 41.87
N GLN A 20 5.62 -10.14 42.91
CA GLN A 20 6.38 -8.89 42.77
C GLN A 20 7.82 -9.13 42.28
N GLN A 21 8.47 -10.20 42.74
CA GLN A 21 9.83 -10.53 42.31
C GLN A 21 9.87 -11.00 40.84
N LYS A 22 8.83 -11.73 40.38
CA LYS A 22 8.65 -12.07 38.95
C LYS A 22 8.34 -10.84 38.09
N TYR A 23 7.55 -9.89 38.59
CA TYR A 23 7.24 -8.64 37.88
C TYR A 23 8.48 -7.73 37.76
N PHE A 24 9.31 -7.65 38.80
CA PHE A 24 10.59 -6.93 38.76
C PHE A 24 11.62 -7.62 37.86
N ALA A 25 11.69 -8.95 37.83
CA ALA A 25 12.56 -9.70 36.93
C ALA A 25 12.12 -9.62 35.45
N PHE A 26 10.82 -9.53 35.19
CA PHE A 26 10.29 -9.26 33.85
C PHE A 26 10.64 -7.83 33.41
N ASN A 27 10.41 -6.83 34.28
CA ASN A 27 10.71 -5.44 33.95
C ASN A 27 12.22 -5.10 33.89
N SER A 28 13.07 -5.83 34.62
CA SER A 28 14.52 -5.72 34.46
C SER A 28 15.00 -6.36 33.15
N LYS A 29 14.43 -7.49 32.71
CA LYS A 29 14.68 -8.06 31.37
C LYS A 29 14.15 -7.16 30.23
N VAL A 30 13.04 -6.46 30.44
CA VAL A 30 12.50 -5.48 29.48
C VAL A 30 13.36 -4.21 29.43
N LYS A 31 13.96 -3.78 30.56
CA LYS A 31 14.88 -2.63 30.60
C LYS A 31 16.31 -2.92 30.11
N VAL A 32 16.75 -4.18 30.08
CA VAL A 32 18.06 -4.58 29.53
C VAL A 32 18.00 -4.82 28.00
N GLY A 33 16.85 -4.62 27.37
CA GLY A 33 16.69 -4.68 25.89
C GLY A 33 16.54 -3.33 25.20
N LEU A 34 16.81 -2.20 25.87
CA LEU A 34 16.60 -0.84 25.33
C LEU A 34 17.88 -0.08 24.97
N ALA A 35 19.01 -0.76 24.90
CA ALA A 35 20.27 -0.18 24.43
C ALA A 35 21.04 -1.19 23.57
N ASP A 36 20.45 -1.65 22.47
CA ASP A 36 21.17 -2.27 21.35
C ASP A 36 20.23 -2.43 20.14
N THR A 37 20.01 -1.34 19.40
CA THR A 37 19.85 -1.34 17.91
C THR A 37 19.77 0.08 17.37
N LEU A 38 20.76 0.92 17.71
CA LEU A 38 21.22 1.96 16.79
C LEU A 38 21.92 1.26 15.62
N GLY A 39 21.15 0.67 14.71
CA GLY A 39 21.74 -0.25 13.73
C GLY A 39 20.83 -0.85 12.67
N ASN A 40 19.61 -0.39 12.46
CA ASN A 40 18.90 -0.72 11.21
C ASN A 40 19.41 0.20 10.09
N LYS A 41 20.70 0.07 9.76
CA LYS A 41 21.23 0.47 8.45
C LYS A 41 20.62 -0.49 7.44
N VAL A 42 19.49 -0.08 6.89
CA VAL A 42 19.08 -0.53 5.56
C VAL A 42 20.25 -0.17 4.63
N ASN A 43 21.08 -1.17 4.29
CA ASN A 43 22.11 -1.02 3.27
C ASN A 43 21.41 -0.94 1.91
N PHE A 44 20.92 0.26 1.58
CA PHE A 44 20.50 0.62 0.24
C PHE A 44 21.74 0.75 -0.67
N LEU A 45 22.40 -0.37 -0.96
CA LEU A 45 23.44 -0.41 -1.99
C LEU A 45 22.78 -0.54 -3.36
N SER A 46 22.07 0.50 -3.75
CA SER A 46 22.22 1.07 -5.08
C SER A 46 22.09 2.58 -4.92
N LYS A 47 23.20 3.28 -5.08
CA LYS A 47 23.19 4.74 -5.22
C LYS A 47 22.60 5.02 -6.60
N SER A 48 21.28 4.84 -6.76
CA SER A 48 20.60 5.28 -7.97
C SER A 48 20.76 6.79 -8.00
N LYS A 49 21.47 7.28 -9.02
CA LYS A 49 21.46 8.71 -9.33
C LYS A 49 19.99 9.05 -9.62
N GLY A 50 19.38 9.90 -8.80
CA GLY A 50 17.93 10.20 -8.83
C GLY A 50 17.06 9.31 -7.91
N PHE A 51 15.85 9.79 -7.61
CA PHE A 51 14.85 9.17 -6.72
C PHE A 51 15.21 9.12 -5.23
N THR A 52 15.72 10.23 -4.69
CA THR A 52 16.12 10.34 -3.28
C THR A 52 15.00 10.79 -2.36
N HIS A 53 13.99 11.49 -2.88
CA HIS A 53 12.88 12.00 -2.07
C HIS A 53 11.89 10.87 -1.77
N MET A 54 11.65 10.58 -0.49
CA MET A 54 10.66 9.60 -0.05
C MET A 54 9.27 10.25 -0.06
N VAL A 55 8.36 9.72 -0.89
CA VAL A 55 6.99 10.25 -0.99
C VAL A 55 6.07 9.46 -0.07
N MET A 56 6.11 8.13 -0.16
CA MET A 56 5.22 7.26 0.61
C MET A 56 5.83 5.89 0.84
N GLN A 57 5.46 5.29 1.97
CA GLN A 57 5.79 3.90 2.29
C GLN A 57 4.61 3.25 2.99
N VAL A 58 4.26 2.02 2.57
CA VAL A 58 3.23 1.20 3.22
C VAL A 58 3.74 -0.22 3.44
N LYS A 59 3.19 -0.89 4.45
CA LYS A 59 3.49 -2.29 4.78
C LYS A 59 2.23 -3.14 4.73
N GLY A 60 2.40 -4.41 4.40
CA GLY A 60 1.34 -5.42 4.46
C GLY A 60 1.77 -6.69 3.75
N ASP A 61 1.10 -7.80 4.02
CA ASP A 61 1.41 -9.09 3.43
C ASP A 61 0.86 -9.16 1.99
N LEU A 62 1.73 -9.16 0.97
CA LEU A 62 1.36 -9.20 -0.45
C LEU A 62 1.44 -10.60 -1.05
N ASN A 63 2.29 -11.48 -0.49
CA ASN A 63 2.56 -12.83 -1.01
C ASN A 63 1.94 -13.96 -0.16
N LYS A 64 1.22 -13.61 0.92
CA LYS A 64 0.53 -14.52 1.85
C LYS A 64 1.46 -15.39 2.69
N ASP A 65 2.67 -14.93 2.99
CA ASP A 65 3.61 -15.65 3.86
C ASP A 65 3.53 -15.24 5.34
N GLY A 66 2.64 -14.31 5.69
CA GLY A 66 2.47 -13.78 7.04
C GLY A 66 3.53 -12.77 7.47
N LEU A 67 4.47 -12.41 6.59
CA LEU A 67 5.45 -11.35 6.81
C LEU A 67 4.97 -10.02 6.22
N ALA A 68 5.37 -8.92 6.84
CA ALA A 68 4.97 -7.59 6.39
C ALA A 68 5.87 -7.10 5.24
N ASP A 69 5.41 -7.30 4.01
CA ASP A 69 6.06 -6.77 2.81
C ASP A 69 6.00 -5.24 2.76
N LEU A 70 6.81 -4.65 1.88
CA LEU A 70 7.06 -3.22 1.82
C LEU A 70 6.83 -2.68 0.41
N ALA A 71 6.00 -1.65 0.28
CA ALA A 71 5.88 -0.88 -0.96
C ALA A 71 6.29 0.58 -0.71
N ILE A 72 7.11 1.12 -1.60
CA ILE A 72 7.73 2.45 -1.47
C ILE A 72 7.53 3.23 -2.76
N VAL A 73 7.13 4.50 -2.64
CA VAL A 73 7.20 5.48 -3.73
C VAL A 73 8.26 6.53 -3.38
N LYS A 74 9.22 6.70 -4.29
CA LYS A 74 10.21 7.79 -4.26
C LYS A 74 10.08 8.68 -5.48
N GLN A 75 10.59 9.90 -5.40
CA GLN A 75 10.58 10.86 -6.48
C GLN A 75 11.97 11.40 -6.77
N ASP A 76 12.28 11.57 -8.05
CA ASP A 76 13.47 12.31 -8.49
C ASP A 76 13.13 13.79 -8.64
N THR A 77 13.18 14.54 -7.54
CA THR A 77 12.84 15.97 -7.54
C THR A 77 13.85 16.85 -8.27
N LEU A 78 15.03 16.33 -8.63
CA LEU A 78 16.04 17.07 -9.37
C LEU A 78 15.80 17.01 -10.89
N ALA A 79 15.24 15.90 -11.37
CA ALA A 79 14.83 15.78 -12.76
C ALA A 79 13.74 16.80 -13.11
N ASP A 80 13.76 17.29 -14.36
CA ASP A 80 12.82 18.29 -14.81
C ASP A 80 11.37 17.80 -14.74
N THR A 81 11.10 16.57 -15.17
CA THR A 81 9.74 16.01 -15.10
C THR A 81 9.29 15.58 -13.71
N SER A 82 10.21 15.53 -12.74
CA SER A 82 9.97 15.03 -11.37
C SER A 82 9.26 13.67 -11.30
N PRO A 83 9.82 12.61 -11.94
CA PRO A 83 9.19 11.30 -12.04
C PRO A 83 9.15 10.56 -10.71
N TYR A 84 8.17 9.66 -10.58
CA TYR A 84 8.04 8.75 -9.45
C TYR A 84 8.60 7.36 -9.77
N ARG A 85 9.01 6.64 -8.72
CA ARG A 85 9.38 5.23 -8.77
C ARG A 85 8.66 4.49 -7.67
N LEU A 86 7.85 3.51 -8.06
CA LEU A 86 7.27 2.52 -7.16
C LEU A 86 8.21 1.31 -7.08
N GLN A 87 8.50 0.86 -5.86
CA GLN A 87 9.24 -0.37 -5.59
C GLN A 87 8.47 -1.22 -4.59
N VAL A 88 8.44 -2.53 -4.81
CA VAL A 88 7.84 -3.50 -3.89
C VAL A 88 8.88 -4.52 -3.48
N PHE A 89 8.94 -4.81 -2.19
CA PHE A 89 9.90 -5.72 -1.59
C PHE A 89 9.18 -6.74 -0.72
N PHE A 90 9.57 -8.01 -0.82
CA PHE A 90 9.12 -9.03 0.11
C PHE A 90 10.02 -9.10 1.32
N ALA A 91 9.39 -9.24 2.49
CA ALA A 91 10.10 -9.52 3.71
C ALA A 91 10.67 -10.95 3.68
N LYS A 92 11.82 -11.13 4.32
CA LYS A 92 12.42 -12.44 4.56
C LYS A 92 12.37 -12.76 6.06
N PRO A 93 12.40 -14.04 6.45
CA PRO A 93 12.42 -14.44 7.87
C PRO A 93 13.57 -13.84 8.69
N ASN A 94 14.69 -13.50 8.05
CA ASN A 94 15.84 -12.87 8.70
C ASN A 94 15.68 -11.34 8.89
N GLY A 95 14.52 -10.77 8.56
CA GLY A 95 14.24 -9.33 8.67
C GLY A 95 14.72 -8.49 7.49
N GLU A 96 15.39 -9.09 6.50
CA GLU A 96 15.76 -8.40 5.26
C GLU A 96 14.58 -8.25 4.31
N TYR A 97 14.74 -7.37 3.32
CA TYR A 97 13.79 -7.20 2.22
C TYR A 97 14.43 -7.58 0.88
N LYS A 98 13.69 -8.31 0.03
CA LYS A 98 14.06 -8.63 -1.35
C LYS A 98 13.24 -7.78 -2.31
N LEU A 99 13.89 -7.01 -3.19
CA LEU A 99 13.19 -6.29 -4.27
C LEU A 99 12.51 -7.28 -5.22
N ILE A 100 11.21 -7.09 -5.46
CA ILE A 100 10.39 -7.95 -6.32
C ILE A 100 10.02 -7.24 -7.63
N VAL A 101 9.67 -5.96 -7.55
CA VAL A 101 9.38 -5.16 -8.74
C VAL A 101 9.74 -3.70 -8.51
N SER A 102 10.17 -3.02 -9.57
CA SER A 102 10.43 -1.59 -9.61
C SER A 102 9.86 -1.04 -10.91
N SER A 103 9.08 0.04 -10.85
CA SER A 103 8.49 0.69 -12.02
C SER A 103 8.52 2.20 -11.88
N THR A 104 8.86 2.88 -12.98
CA THR A 104 8.72 4.34 -13.16
C THR A 104 7.62 4.68 -14.16
N LYS A 105 6.83 3.69 -14.58
CA LYS A 105 5.79 3.81 -15.62
C LYS A 105 4.38 3.88 -15.06
N ILE A 106 4.15 3.24 -13.91
CA ILE A 106 2.83 3.06 -13.29
C ILE A 106 2.26 4.35 -12.67
N ILE A 107 3.11 5.33 -12.40
CA ILE A 107 2.73 6.62 -11.84
C ILE A 107 3.31 7.69 -12.77
N ASP A 108 2.45 8.55 -13.30
CA ASP A 108 2.86 9.67 -14.14
C ASP A 108 3.79 10.61 -13.37
N ALA A 109 4.76 11.18 -14.08
CA ALA A 109 5.62 12.20 -13.53
C ALA A 109 4.80 13.42 -13.07
N GLU A 110 5.26 14.14 -12.03
CA GLU A 110 4.52 15.30 -11.51
C GLU A 110 4.36 16.39 -12.57
N TYR A 111 5.39 16.57 -13.41
CA TYR A 111 5.41 17.50 -14.54
C TYR A 111 5.77 16.73 -15.82
N PRO A 112 4.84 16.04 -16.49
CA PRO A 112 5.15 15.21 -17.65
C PRO A 112 5.85 15.97 -18.80
N SER A 113 5.55 17.27 -18.92
CA SER A 113 6.15 18.16 -19.93
C SER A 113 7.32 19.01 -19.40
N GLY A 114 7.78 18.80 -18.16
CA GLY A 114 8.87 19.55 -17.53
C GLY A 114 8.41 20.67 -16.59
N LYS A 115 9.29 21.15 -15.72
CA LYS A 115 8.97 22.23 -14.77
C LYS A 115 8.74 23.53 -15.54
N GLY A 116 7.67 24.22 -15.16
CA GLY A 116 7.21 25.43 -15.86
C GLY A 116 6.01 25.19 -16.77
N TYR A 117 5.64 23.93 -17.02
CA TYR A 117 4.38 23.54 -17.65
C TYR A 117 3.37 23.06 -16.60
N ALA A 118 2.17 22.68 -17.07
CA ALA A 118 1.14 22.12 -16.21
C ALA A 118 1.60 20.82 -15.52
N ARG A 119 1.10 20.60 -14.31
CA ARG A 119 1.25 19.33 -13.60
C ARG A 119 0.46 18.24 -14.33
N SER A 120 0.77 16.98 -14.04
CA SER A 120 -0.06 15.87 -14.50
C SER A 120 -1.50 16.04 -14.01
N ASP A 121 -2.45 15.87 -14.93
CA ASP A 121 -3.89 15.80 -14.61
C ASP A 121 -4.25 14.54 -13.80
N ALA A 122 -3.35 13.55 -13.74
CA ALA A 122 -3.45 12.29 -13.01
C ALA A 122 -2.49 12.24 -11.81
N GLY A 123 -2.62 13.21 -10.90
CA GLY A 123 -1.75 13.35 -9.74
C GLY A 123 -1.72 12.10 -8.86
N PHE A 124 -0.51 11.65 -8.51
CA PHE A 124 -0.34 10.59 -7.52
C PHE A 124 -0.89 11.02 -6.16
N ASP A 125 -1.72 10.18 -5.54
CA ASP A 125 -2.26 10.41 -4.20
C ASP A 125 -1.63 9.47 -3.19
N LYS A 126 -1.88 8.17 -3.33
CA LYS A 126 -1.35 7.19 -2.38
C LYS A 126 -1.25 5.78 -2.94
N ILE A 127 -0.49 4.97 -2.21
CA ILE A 127 -0.52 3.51 -2.30
C ILE A 127 -1.13 2.91 -1.03
N ALA A 128 -1.75 1.75 -1.15
CA ALA A 128 -2.30 1.00 -0.01
C ALA A 128 -2.13 -0.51 -0.23
N ILE A 129 -1.91 -1.25 0.86
CA ILE A 129 -1.92 -2.71 0.86
C ILE A 129 -3.10 -3.17 1.73
N LYS A 130 -4.05 -3.88 1.12
CA LYS A 130 -5.20 -4.47 1.82
C LYS A 130 -5.57 -5.79 1.18
N ASN A 131 -5.82 -6.82 1.97
CA ASN A 131 -6.23 -8.16 1.50
C ASN A 131 -5.28 -8.72 0.41
N ASN A 132 -3.96 -8.60 0.65
CA ASN A 132 -2.90 -9.03 -0.27
C ASN A 132 -2.96 -8.38 -1.67
N VAL A 133 -3.53 -7.18 -1.77
CA VAL A 133 -3.62 -6.39 -3.00
C VAL A 133 -2.94 -5.04 -2.78
N LEU A 134 -2.02 -4.71 -3.68
CA LEU A 134 -1.43 -3.38 -3.79
C LEU A 134 -2.36 -2.50 -4.63
N THR A 135 -2.86 -1.42 -4.05
CA THR A 135 -3.69 -0.43 -4.73
C THR A 135 -2.90 0.85 -4.91
N ILE A 136 -2.90 1.40 -6.13
CA ILE A 136 -2.30 2.69 -6.47
C ILE A 136 -3.46 3.62 -6.82
N ILE A 137 -3.54 4.76 -6.16
CA ILE A 137 -4.65 5.71 -6.26
C ILE A 137 -4.10 7.03 -6.79
N ASN A 138 -4.79 7.57 -7.79
CA ASN A 138 -4.49 8.85 -8.41
C ASN A 138 -5.74 9.73 -8.34
N GLN A 139 -5.52 11.03 -8.16
CA GLN A 139 -6.56 12.04 -8.19
C GLN A 139 -6.57 12.71 -9.56
N LEU A 140 -7.77 13.02 -10.02
CA LEU A 140 -8.04 13.84 -11.19
C LEU A 140 -8.65 15.16 -10.72
N THR A 141 -8.58 16.20 -11.53
CA THR A 141 -9.25 17.49 -11.25
C THR A 141 -10.73 17.33 -10.91
N ARG A 142 -11.41 16.33 -11.49
CA ARG A 142 -12.83 16.04 -11.24
C ARG A 142 -13.08 14.56 -10.98
N GLY A 143 -12.22 13.89 -10.24
CA GLY A 143 -12.36 12.45 -10.04
C GLY A 143 -11.16 11.77 -9.41
N SER A 144 -11.15 10.45 -9.51
CA SER A 144 -9.99 9.63 -9.14
C SER A 144 -10.04 8.32 -9.90
N PHE A 145 -8.91 7.64 -9.96
CA PHE A 145 -8.85 6.25 -10.40
C PHE A 145 -7.91 5.45 -9.53
N SER A 146 -8.08 4.13 -9.55
CA SER A 146 -7.18 3.21 -8.87
C SER A 146 -6.89 1.97 -9.69
N HIS A 147 -5.64 1.52 -9.59
CA HIS A 147 -5.17 0.25 -10.15
C HIS A 147 -4.89 -0.73 -9.00
N LYS A 148 -5.39 -1.96 -9.13
CA LYS A 148 -5.28 -3.01 -8.11
C LYS A 148 -4.42 -4.14 -8.64
N PHE A 149 -3.27 -4.38 -8.01
CA PHE A 149 -2.32 -5.41 -8.37
C PHE A 149 -2.27 -6.52 -7.33
N ARG A 150 -2.24 -7.77 -7.79
CA ARG A 150 -2.03 -8.94 -6.94
C ARG A 150 -0.77 -9.68 -7.37
N TYR A 151 0.00 -10.16 -6.40
CA TYR A 151 1.10 -11.06 -6.69
C TYR A 151 0.57 -12.46 -7.01
N GLN A 152 0.75 -12.92 -8.25
CA GLN A 152 0.35 -14.23 -8.74
C GLN A 152 1.20 -14.62 -9.95
N ASN A 153 1.38 -15.92 -10.20
CA ASN A 153 2.19 -16.41 -11.32
C ASN A 153 3.61 -15.79 -11.35
N GLY A 154 4.19 -15.55 -10.17
CA GLY A 154 5.51 -14.94 -10.00
C GLY A 154 5.59 -13.44 -10.28
N ASN A 155 4.48 -12.76 -10.58
CA ASN A 155 4.45 -11.34 -10.98
C ASN A 155 3.34 -10.56 -10.25
N PHE A 156 3.46 -9.23 -10.21
CA PHE A 156 2.33 -8.36 -9.87
C PHE A 156 1.48 -8.12 -11.10
N GLU A 157 0.28 -8.70 -11.13
CA GLU A 157 -0.67 -8.61 -12.24
C GLU A 157 -1.84 -7.69 -11.88
N LEU A 158 -2.28 -6.86 -12.84
CA LEU A 158 -3.43 -5.98 -12.70
C LEU A 158 -4.71 -6.81 -12.65
N ILE A 159 -5.39 -6.81 -11.51
CA ILE A 159 -6.62 -7.59 -11.30
C ILE A 159 -7.87 -6.72 -11.28
N GLY A 160 -7.72 -5.41 -11.13
CA GLY A 160 -8.85 -4.50 -11.05
C GLY A 160 -8.48 -3.06 -11.37
N PHE A 161 -9.45 -2.34 -11.92
CA PHE A 161 -9.40 -0.91 -12.17
C PHE A 161 -10.71 -0.28 -11.70
N THR A 162 -10.63 0.88 -11.06
CA THR A 162 -11.82 1.66 -10.72
C THR A 162 -11.59 3.11 -11.10
N GLN A 163 -12.61 3.79 -11.58
CA GLN A 163 -12.57 5.21 -11.86
C GLN A 163 -13.87 5.88 -11.44
N THR A 164 -13.76 7.12 -10.98
CA THR A 164 -14.90 8.00 -10.80
C THR A 164 -14.53 9.35 -11.37
N TYR A 165 -15.39 9.94 -12.20
CA TYR A 165 -15.16 11.27 -12.74
C TYR A 165 -16.46 12.01 -13.06
N SER A 166 -16.41 13.33 -12.98
CA SER A 166 -17.51 14.20 -13.43
C SER A 166 -17.17 14.87 -14.76
N ASP A 167 -18.17 14.99 -15.62
CA ASP A 167 -18.10 15.75 -16.88
C ASP A 167 -18.14 17.28 -16.67
N GLY A 168 -18.37 17.75 -15.44
CA GLY A 168 -18.54 19.17 -15.14
C GLY A 168 -19.88 19.77 -15.60
N GLN A 169 -20.76 18.97 -16.19
CA GLN A 169 -22.07 19.36 -16.76
C GLN A 169 -23.25 18.68 -16.06
N GLY A 170 -23.02 18.06 -14.90
CA GLY A 170 -24.08 17.46 -14.09
C GLY A 170 -24.00 15.94 -13.96
N THR A 171 -23.08 15.29 -14.68
CA THR A 171 -22.97 13.82 -14.68
C THR A 171 -21.78 13.37 -13.86
N LEU A 172 -21.99 12.30 -13.08
CA LEU A 172 -20.96 11.56 -12.38
C LEU A 172 -20.92 10.14 -12.93
N THR A 173 -19.74 9.74 -13.38
CA THR A 173 -19.49 8.42 -13.97
C THR A 173 -18.65 7.59 -13.02
N TYR A 174 -19.01 6.31 -12.90
CA TYR A 174 -18.29 5.28 -12.16
C TYR A 174 -17.97 4.13 -13.10
N GLU A 175 -16.73 3.67 -13.00
CA GLU A 175 -16.27 2.48 -13.67
C GLU A 175 -15.64 1.52 -12.66
N ASP A 176 -16.03 0.25 -12.69
CA ASP A 176 -15.36 -0.84 -11.99
C ASP A 176 -15.11 -1.97 -12.97
N PHE A 177 -13.85 -2.31 -13.15
CA PHE A 177 -13.43 -3.41 -13.99
C PHE A 177 -12.69 -4.44 -13.14
N ASN A 178 -13.31 -5.61 -12.96
CA ASN A 178 -12.66 -6.79 -12.43
C ASN A 178 -11.99 -7.57 -13.58
N LEU A 179 -10.69 -7.34 -13.78
CA LEU A 179 -9.93 -8.00 -14.84
C LEU A 179 -9.77 -9.51 -14.59
N SER A 180 -9.87 -9.97 -13.34
CA SER A 180 -9.80 -11.41 -13.03
C SER A 180 -10.98 -12.18 -13.63
N THR A 181 -12.18 -11.59 -13.59
CA THR A 181 -13.41 -12.19 -14.16
C THR A 181 -13.73 -11.65 -15.55
N GLY A 182 -13.10 -10.55 -15.96
CA GLY A 182 -13.41 -9.80 -17.18
C GLY A 182 -14.72 -9.02 -17.09
N ILE A 183 -15.27 -8.79 -15.89
CA ILE A 183 -16.56 -8.09 -15.74
C ILE A 183 -16.27 -6.60 -15.57
N ARG A 184 -16.84 -5.78 -16.44
CA ARG A 184 -16.77 -4.32 -16.39
C ARG A 184 -18.17 -3.75 -16.15
N ILE A 185 -18.28 -2.87 -15.18
CA ILE A 185 -19.50 -2.15 -14.82
C ILE A 185 -19.23 -0.67 -15.08
N TYR A 186 -20.11 -0.06 -15.85
CA TYR A 186 -20.11 1.36 -16.15
C TYR A 186 -21.44 1.95 -15.73
N LYS A 187 -21.42 2.92 -14.82
CA LYS A 187 -22.60 3.62 -14.31
C LYS A 187 -22.42 5.12 -14.50
N ALA A 188 -23.44 5.80 -15.00
CA ALA A 188 -23.49 7.26 -15.07
C ALA A 188 -24.79 7.73 -14.43
N GLU A 189 -24.71 8.77 -13.60
CA GLU A 189 -25.87 9.34 -12.91
C GLU A 189 -25.75 10.87 -12.81
N ARG A 190 -26.90 11.52 -12.67
CA ARG A 190 -27.00 12.94 -12.34
C ARG A 190 -26.57 13.15 -10.89
N TYR A 191 -25.62 14.05 -10.62
CA TYR A 191 -25.19 14.28 -9.22
C TYR A 191 -26.17 15.14 -8.43
N ASP A 192 -27.02 15.92 -9.11
CA ASP A 192 -28.04 16.80 -8.53
C ASP A 192 -29.30 16.05 -8.15
N THR A 193 -29.75 15.11 -8.98
CA THR A 193 -31.00 14.35 -8.77
C THR A 193 -30.77 12.90 -8.34
N GLY A 194 -29.59 12.33 -8.64
CA GLY A 194 -29.33 10.90 -8.49
C GLY A 194 -29.91 10.04 -9.62
N ASP A 195 -30.48 10.66 -10.66
CA ASP A 195 -31.10 9.91 -11.76
C ASP A 195 -30.04 9.12 -12.53
N VAL A 196 -30.29 7.81 -12.68
CA VAL A 196 -29.41 6.92 -13.41
C VAL A 196 -29.57 7.17 -14.92
N ILE A 197 -28.51 7.69 -15.54
CA ILE A 197 -28.43 7.88 -17.00
C ILE A 197 -28.05 6.57 -17.68
N THR A 198 -27.13 5.81 -17.09
CA THR A 198 -26.68 4.53 -17.65
C THR A 198 -26.24 3.61 -16.54
N ASN A 199 -26.53 2.32 -16.71
CA ASN A 199 -25.94 1.25 -15.91
C ASN A 199 -25.73 0.05 -16.83
N LYS A 200 -24.48 -0.17 -17.25
CA LYS A 200 -24.09 -1.20 -18.21
C LYS A 200 -23.12 -2.16 -17.56
N LYS A 201 -23.40 -3.45 -17.71
CA LYS A 201 -22.49 -4.54 -17.37
C LYS A 201 -22.03 -5.22 -18.65
N THR A 202 -20.72 -5.28 -18.87
CA THR A 202 -20.11 -5.97 -20.01
C THR A 202 -19.09 -7.01 -19.55
N LYS A 203 -18.69 -7.86 -20.49
CA LYS A 203 -17.63 -8.85 -20.27
C LYS A 203 -16.54 -8.68 -21.33
N LYS A 204 -15.32 -8.35 -20.91
CA LYS A 204 -14.11 -8.27 -21.73
C LYS A 204 -12.97 -8.95 -20.97
N LEU A 205 -12.40 -9.99 -21.57
CA LEU A 205 -11.33 -10.75 -20.93
C LEU A 205 -9.97 -10.30 -21.47
N ILE A 206 -9.08 -9.87 -20.59
CA ILE A 206 -7.71 -9.50 -20.93
C ILE A 206 -6.79 -10.63 -20.47
N ARG A 207 -6.06 -11.26 -21.41
CA ARG A 207 -5.07 -12.30 -21.13
C ARG A 207 -3.86 -12.15 -22.06
N PRO A 208 -2.62 -12.20 -21.54
CA PRO A 208 -2.27 -12.22 -20.13
C PRO A 208 -2.69 -10.94 -19.40
N LEU A 209 -2.78 -10.98 -18.07
CA LEU A 209 -3.07 -9.77 -17.29
C LEU A 209 -1.87 -8.82 -17.36
N PRO A 210 -2.08 -7.49 -17.45
CA PRO A 210 -0.99 -6.53 -17.48
C PRO A 210 -0.12 -6.62 -16.22
N LYS A 211 1.21 -6.53 -16.40
CA LYS A 211 2.18 -6.60 -15.31
C LYS A 211 2.54 -5.21 -14.81
N LEU A 212 2.69 -5.05 -13.50
CA LEU A 212 3.03 -3.77 -12.85
C LEU A 212 4.29 -3.12 -13.44
N GLN A 213 5.30 -3.92 -13.78
CA GLN A 213 6.58 -3.42 -14.29
C GLN A 213 6.44 -2.60 -15.59
N ASP A 214 5.51 -3.01 -16.46
CA ASP A 214 5.37 -2.47 -17.81
C ASP A 214 4.09 -1.66 -18.00
N PHE A 215 3.19 -1.65 -17.01
CA PHE A 215 1.91 -0.96 -17.11
C PHE A 215 2.09 0.57 -17.08
N VAL A 216 1.49 1.22 -18.07
CA VAL A 216 1.31 2.66 -18.16
C VAL A 216 -0.21 2.94 -18.10
N PRO A 217 -0.69 3.76 -17.15
CA PRO A 217 -2.09 4.15 -17.09
C PRO A 217 -2.59 4.74 -18.40
N PHE A 218 -3.78 4.31 -18.86
CA PHE A 218 -4.48 4.85 -20.05
C PHE A 218 -3.75 4.78 -21.40
N GLU A 219 -2.55 4.20 -21.49
CA GLU A 219 -1.86 4.01 -22.77
C GLU A 219 -2.60 3.02 -23.68
N ASN A 220 -3.22 2.00 -23.09
CA ASN A 220 -4.01 0.99 -23.79
C ASN A 220 -5.41 0.91 -23.20
N GLU A 221 -6.40 0.64 -24.05
CA GLU A 221 -7.77 0.45 -23.60
C GLU A 221 -7.92 -0.86 -22.83
N LEU A 222 -8.21 -0.76 -21.53
CA LEU A 222 -8.60 -1.90 -20.68
C LEU A 222 -9.94 -2.49 -21.15
#